data_AF-A0A6N2VND6-F1
#
_entry.id   AF-A0A6N2VND6-F1
#
_cell.length_a   1.000
_cell.length_b   1.000
_cell.length_c   1.000
_cell.angle_alpha   90.00
_cell.angle_beta   90.00
_cell.angle_gamma   90.00
#
_symmetry.space_group_name_H-M   'P 1'
#
loop_
_entity.id
_entity.type
_entity.pdbx_description
1 polymer ?
#
loop_
_entity_poly.entity_id
_entity_poly.type
_entity_poly.pdbx_seq_one_letter_code
_entity_poly.pdbx_strand_id
1 'polypeptide(L)'
;MAEYRIIDGKYFFSYDASGGSCFGSYPDPTYIIKDIDAKILLTALGIKNENGLKWALDRLPHADNDIIRLKEFCDKNNISYHYEMED
;
A
#
# COMPACT_ATOMS: atom_id res chain seq x y z
N MET A 1 1.63 6.98 -11.08
CA MET A 1 2.64 6.00 -10.67
C MET A 1 2.72 5.98 -9.14
N ALA A 2 2.88 4.83 -8.48
CA ALA A 2 2.65 4.68 -7.03
C ALA A 2 3.49 5.60 -6.21
N GLU A 3 2.88 6.58 -5.58
CA GLU A 3 3.59 7.37 -4.58
C GLU A 3 3.49 6.66 -3.24
N TYR A 4 4.14 5.50 -3.16
CA TYR A 4 4.57 4.99 -1.86
C TYR A 4 5.90 5.63 -1.50
N ARG A 5 6.10 5.89 -0.21
CA ARG A 5 7.35 6.39 0.35
C ARG A 5 7.83 5.41 1.41
N ILE A 6 9.15 5.34 1.57
CA ILE A 6 9.77 4.58 2.65
C ILE A 6 10.41 5.56 3.60
N ILE A 7 9.96 5.55 4.85
CA ILE A 7 10.41 6.43 5.92
C ILE A 7 10.79 5.53 7.08
N ASP A 8 12.05 5.57 7.50
CA ASP A 8 12.59 4.75 8.60
C ASP A 8 12.30 3.25 8.47
N GLY A 9 12.37 2.73 7.23
CA GLY A 9 12.14 1.31 6.94
C GLY A 9 10.67 0.89 6.93
N LYS A 10 9.74 1.85 6.99
CA LYS A 10 8.30 1.63 6.91
C LYS A 10 7.72 2.24 5.65
N TYR A 11 6.74 1.56 5.06
CA TYR A 11 6.00 2.08 3.93
C TYR A 11 4.90 3.05 4.37
N PHE A 12 4.73 4.07 3.54
CA PHE A 12 3.63 5.01 3.52
C PHE A 12 2.99 4.93 2.13
N PHE A 13 1.70 4.65 2.04
CA PHE A 13 0.92 4.64 0.82
C PHE A 13 -0.23 5.63 0.95
N SER A 14 -0.52 6.35 -0.14
CA SER A 14 -1.62 7.32 -0.20
C SER A 14 -2.41 7.21 -1.51
N TYR A 15 -3.71 7.52 -1.46
CA TYR A 15 -4.65 7.39 -2.58
C TYR A 15 -5.66 8.54 -2.60
N ASP A 16 -6.01 9.01 -3.80
CA ASP A 16 -7.07 10.00 -4.07
C ASP A 16 -8.27 9.31 -4.74
N ALA A 17 -9.47 9.53 -4.20
CA ALA A 17 -10.74 8.97 -4.70
C ALA A 17 -11.12 9.42 -6.13
N SER A 18 -10.42 10.39 -6.71
CA SER A 18 -10.64 10.94 -8.06
C SER A 18 -10.34 9.98 -9.24
N GLY A 19 -10.19 8.67 -8.98
CA GLY A 19 -10.05 7.62 -9.99
C GLY A 19 -8.61 7.29 -10.41
N GLY A 20 -7.60 7.79 -9.71
CA GLY A 20 -6.20 7.46 -9.94
C GLY A 20 -5.70 6.41 -8.95
N SER A 21 -5.17 5.28 -9.42
CA SER A 21 -4.59 4.22 -8.57
C SER A 21 -3.70 4.78 -7.45
N CYS A 22 -3.70 4.16 -6.27
CA CYS A 22 -2.73 4.44 -5.18
C CYS A 22 -1.31 4.11 -5.64
N PHE A 23 -1.23 3.38 -6.75
CA PHE A 23 -0.09 3.26 -7.58
C PHE A 23 0.06 4.47 -8.55
N GLY A 24 -0.22 5.71 -8.06
CA GLY A 24 -0.46 6.99 -8.74
C GLY A 24 0.18 8.24 -8.09
N SER A 25 0.52 9.28 -8.88
CA SER A 25 1.06 10.58 -8.41
C SER A 25 -0.03 11.65 -8.62
N TYR A 26 -0.77 12.03 -7.58
CA TYR A 26 -1.71 13.17 -7.60
C TYR A 26 -1.87 13.77 -6.19
N PRO A 27 -2.19 15.07 -6.07
CA PRO A 27 -1.70 15.86 -4.94
C PRO A 27 -2.52 15.86 -3.64
N ASP A 28 -3.67 15.19 -3.51
CA ASP A 28 -4.44 15.23 -2.27
C ASP A 28 -4.97 13.83 -1.86
N PRO A 29 -4.51 13.23 -0.74
CA PRO A 29 -4.85 11.85 -0.42
C PRO A 29 -6.13 11.72 0.42
N THR A 30 -7.19 11.14 -0.15
CA THR A 30 -8.43 10.75 0.56
C THR A 30 -8.22 9.53 1.48
N TYR A 31 -7.20 8.70 1.22
CA TYR A 31 -6.92 7.50 2.02
C TYR A 31 -5.42 7.33 2.23
N ILE A 32 -5.03 7.00 3.46
CA ILE A 32 -3.63 6.79 3.86
C ILE A 32 -3.51 5.43 4.57
N ILE A 33 -2.54 4.62 4.15
CA ILE A 33 -2.07 3.45 4.91
C ILE A 33 -0.56 3.53 5.10
N LYS A 34 -0.10 3.54 6.35
CA LYS A 34 1.29 3.80 6.72
C LYS A 34 1.78 2.88 7.83
N ASP A 35 3.02 3.07 8.25
CA ASP A 35 3.67 2.31 9.32
C ASP A 35 3.85 0.80 9.06
N ILE A 36 3.71 0.37 7.82
CA ILE A 36 3.94 -1.04 7.42
C ILE A 36 5.45 -1.30 7.36
N ASP A 37 5.97 -2.22 8.18
CA ASP A 37 7.38 -2.61 8.10
C ASP A 37 7.73 -3.17 6.71
N ALA A 38 8.74 -2.60 6.07
CA ALA A 38 9.06 -2.91 4.69
C ALA A 38 9.54 -4.35 4.51
N LYS A 39 10.33 -4.88 5.45
CA LYS A 39 10.84 -6.25 5.37
C LYS A 39 9.71 -7.26 5.57
N ILE A 40 8.81 -7.00 6.52
CA ILE A 40 7.65 -7.85 6.76
C ILE A 40 6.76 -7.88 5.52
N LEU A 41 6.47 -6.71 4.92
CA LEU A 41 5.64 -6.64 3.70
C LEU A 41 6.27 -7.37 2.52
N LEU A 42 7.56 -7.14 2.23
CA LEU A 42 8.27 -7.81 1.13
C LEU A 42 8.28 -9.34 1.33
N THR A 43 8.51 -9.80 2.57
CA THR A 43 8.52 -11.23 2.92
C THR A 43 7.15 -11.86 2.71
N ALA A 44 6.08 -11.19 3.18
CA ALA A 44 4.71 -11.68 3.00
C ALA A 44 4.28 -11.70 1.52
N LEU A 45 4.75 -10.73 0.73
CA LEU A 45 4.52 -10.69 -0.72
C LEU A 45 5.41 -11.68 -1.50
N GLY A 46 6.36 -12.34 -0.85
CA GLY A 46 7.28 -13.30 -1.49
C GLY A 46 8.28 -12.66 -2.45
N ILE A 47 8.58 -11.37 -2.30
CA ILE A 47 9.51 -10.63 -3.16
C ILE A 47 10.79 -10.25 -2.42
N LYS A 48 11.91 -10.22 -3.15
CA LYS A 48 13.24 -10.01 -2.56
C LYS A 48 13.60 -8.54 -2.37
N ASN A 49 13.00 -7.65 -3.17
CA ASN A 49 13.28 -6.22 -3.17
C ASN A 49 12.11 -5.43 -3.77
N GLU A 50 12.23 -4.11 -3.69
CA GLU A 50 11.20 -3.13 -4.04
C GLU A 50 10.88 -3.08 -5.54
N ASN A 51 11.79 -3.56 -6.40
CA ASN A 51 11.58 -3.55 -7.85
C ASN A 51 10.34 -4.38 -8.25
N GLY A 52 9.99 -5.40 -7.45
CA GLY A 52 8.80 -6.22 -7.65
C GLY A 52 7.55 -5.74 -6.91
N LEU A 53 7.66 -4.68 -6.08
CA LEU A 53 6.59 -4.29 -5.15
C LEU A 53 5.31 -3.90 -5.87
N LYS A 54 5.40 -3.00 -6.85
CA LYS A 54 4.23 -2.56 -7.62
C LYS A 54 3.49 -3.75 -8.25
N TRP A 55 4.23 -4.65 -8.89
CA TRP A 55 3.65 -5.81 -9.56
C TRP A 55 3.05 -6.83 -8.58
N ALA A 56 3.65 -6.99 -7.40
CA ALA A 56 3.11 -7.84 -6.35
C ALA A 56 1.80 -7.28 -5.79
N LEU A 57 1.75 -5.96 -5.53
CA LEU A 57 0.57 -5.27 -5.04
C LEU A 57 -0.57 -5.27 -6.08
N ASP A 58 -0.25 -5.07 -7.37
CA ASP A 58 -1.20 -5.13 -8.48
C ASP A 58 -1.91 -6.50 -8.60
N ARG A 59 -1.33 -7.58 -8.04
CA ARG A 59 -1.85 -8.95 -8.09
C ARG A 59 -2.59 -9.40 -6.84
N LEU A 60 -2.73 -8.52 -5.84
CA LEU A 60 -3.50 -8.83 -4.64
C LEU A 60 -4.97 -9.09 -5.01
N PRO A 61 -5.59 -10.17 -4.49
CA PRO A 61 -6.96 -10.55 -4.82
C PRO A 61 -7.99 -9.62 -4.18
N HIS A 62 -9.13 -9.46 -4.84
CA HIS A 62 -10.36 -8.77 -4.39
C HIS A 62 -10.22 -7.28 -4.05
N ALA A 63 -11.05 -6.47 -4.74
CA ALA A 63 -11.57 -5.13 -4.40
C ALA A 63 -11.39 -4.15 -5.56
N ASP A 64 -12.30 -3.19 -5.67
CA ASP A 64 -12.28 -2.12 -6.68
C ASP A 64 -11.20 -1.05 -6.41
N ASN A 65 -10.51 -1.12 -5.26
CA ASN A 65 -9.57 -0.10 -4.76
C ASN A 65 -8.30 -0.73 -4.15
N ASP A 66 -7.11 -0.21 -4.49
CA ASP A 66 -5.83 -0.78 -4.06
C ASP A 66 -5.53 -0.60 -2.55
N ILE A 67 -6.04 0.43 -1.88
CA ILE A 67 -5.87 0.59 -0.42
C ILE A 67 -6.59 -0.53 0.33
N ILE A 68 -7.81 -0.86 -0.10
CA ILE A 68 -8.60 -1.94 0.51
C ILE A 68 -7.91 -3.29 0.29
N ARG A 69 -7.35 -3.55 -0.91
CA ARG A 69 -6.54 -4.74 -1.18
C ARG A 69 -5.37 -4.87 -0.23
N LEU A 70 -4.60 -3.80 -0.06
CA LEU A 70 -3.43 -3.79 0.81
C LEU A 70 -3.83 -3.98 2.29
N LYS A 71 -4.91 -3.33 2.73
CA LYS A 71 -5.45 -3.48 4.07
C LYS A 71 -5.85 -4.92 4.36
N GLU A 72 -6.66 -5.54 3.50
CA GLU A 72 -7.08 -6.93 3.66
C GLU A 72 -5.89 -7.89 3.64
N PHE A 73 -4.88 -7.61 2.81
CA PHE A 73 -3.67 -8.40 2.75
C PHE A 73 -2.89 -8.31 4.07
N CYS A 74 -2.72 -7.11 4.62
CA CYS A 74 -2.08 -6.92 5.91
C CYS A 74 -2.84 -7.62 7.04
N ASP A 75 -4.17 -7.51 7.07
CA ASP A 75 -5.03 -8.20 8.05
C ASP A 75 -4.86 -9.73 7.97
N LYS A 76 -4.90 -10.31 6.76
CA LYS A 76 -4.72 -11.76 6.55
C LYS A 76 -3.34 -12.28 6.96
N ASN A 77 -2.31 -11.43 6.90
CA ASN A 77 -0.93 -11.79 7.21
C ASN A 77 -0.47 -11.30 8.60
N ASN A 78 -1.38 -10.76 9.43
CA ASN A 78 -1.06 -10.16 10.73
C ASN A 78 0.04 -9.08 10.66
N ILE A 79 0.05 -8.28 9.60
CA ILE A 79 1.00 -7.19 9.41
C ILE A 79 0.39 -5.93 10.05
N SER A 80 1.11 -5.30 10.96
CA SER A 80 0.68 -4.03 11.56
C SER A 80 0.75 -2.89 10.55
N TYR A 81 -0.25 -2.02 10.58
CA TYR A 81 -0.32 -0.80 9.80
C TYR A 81 -1.18 0.24 10.54
N HIS A 82 -1.07 1.49 10.08
CA HIS A 82 -1.97 2.58 10.45
C HIS A 82 -2.82 2.97 9.24
N TYR A 83 -4.11 3.20 9.43
CA TYR A 83 -5.05 3.56 8.35
C TYR A 83 -5.88 4.78 8.72
N GLU A 84 -5.91 5.77 7.83
CA GLU A 84 -6.65 7.03 7.95
C GLU A 84 -7.43 7.31 6.66
N MET A 85 -8.60 7.93 6.81
CA MET A 85 -9.38 8.51 5.72
C MET A 85 -9.55 9.99 6.06
N GLU A 86 -9.10 10.87 5.17
CA GLU A 86 -9.34 12.31 5.32
C GLU A 86 -10.63 12.65 4.54
N ASP A 87 -11.61 13.24 5.24
CA ASP A 87 -12.91 13.71 4.72
C ASP A 87 -12.78 14.94 3.80
#